data_AF-A0A2N9GIM2-F1
#
_entry.id   AF-A0A2N9GIM2-F1
#
_cell.length_a   1.000
_cell.length_b   1.000
_cell.length_c   1.000
_cell.angle_alpha   90.00
_cell.angle_beta   90.00
_cell.angle_gamma   90.00
#
_symmetry.space_group_name_H-M   'P 1'
#
loop_
_entity.id
_entity.type
_entity.pdbx_description
1 polymer ?
#
loop_
_entity_poly.entity_id
_entity_poly.type
_entity_poly.pdbx_seq_one_letter_code
_entity_poly.pdbx_strand_id
1 'polypeptide(L)'
;MGNIHPCHLNFGCNETQANLRIAFHFWSFSEAKENFLHFSVPAEAAPLLEKLLLKHGNVMGGFKLGTGFGDFSLALLAAVLMDIHHTPFDLLGEGKLFEWMDAVRDLVTTGVAVRFLLDHIRNLDKMWFAQKEKRKQLTSLSSKIAKMGEELLALKSEWEQFRAAVPATAAVDMCNETQANLRIAFHFWSFSEAKENFLHFSIPAEAAPLLEKLLLKHGNVMGGFKLGTGFGDFSLALLAAVLMDIHHTPFDLLGEGKLFEWMDAVRDLVTIGVAVGFLLDHIRNLGEMWFAQKEKRKQLTSLSSKIAKMGEELLALKSEWEQFRAAVPATAAVDMSLSNGLF
;
A
#
# COMPACT_ATOMS: atom_id res chain seq x y z
N MET A 1 -30.09 -15.67 -13.11
CA MET A 1 -31.35 -15.47 -13.85
C MET A 1 -32.18 -14.46 -13.06
N GLY A 2 -32.04 -13.18 -13.37
CA GLY A 2 -32.84 -12.10 -12.77
C GLY A 2 -33.63 -11.44 -13.89
N ASN A 3 -34.95 -11.43 -13.78
CA ASN A 3 -35.88 -10.89 -14.76
C ASN A 3 -35.66 -9.39 -14.95
N ILE A 4 -35.03 -9.01 -16.07
CA ILE A 4 -35.08 -7.66 -16.59
C ILE A 4 -36.37 -7.58 -17.42
N HIS A 5 -37.38 -6.90 -16.90
CA HIS A 5 -38.57 -6.58 -17.68
C HIS A 5 -38.18 -5.53 -18.73
N PRO A 6 -38.27 -5.80 -20.04
CA PRO A 6 -38.08 -4.78 -21.05
C PRO A 6 -39.30 -3.84 -21.02
N CYS A 7 -39.07 -2.55 -20.78
CA CYS A 7 -40.08 -1.52 -20.95
C CYS A 7 -40.34 -1.32 -22.45
N HIS A 8 -41.05 -2.26 -23.07
CA HIS A 8 -41.62 -2.03 -24.39
C HIS A 8 -42.71 -0.97 -24.25
N LEU A 9 -42.47 0.22 -24.80
CA LEU A 9 -43.47 1.28 -24.95
C LEU A 9 -44.63 0.76 -25.78
N ASN A 10 -45.76 0.48 -25.13
CA ASN A 10 -46.99 0.07 -25.79
C ASN A 10 -47.82 1.33 -26.08
N PHE A 11 -47.77 1.80 -27.32
CA PHE A 11 -48.43 3.04 -27.76
C PHE A 11 -49.94 2.80 -27.94
N GLY A 12 -50.68 2.85 -26.82
CA GLY A 12 -52.14 2.88 -26.77
C GLY A 12 -52.65 4.30 -26.52
N CYS A 13 -53.63 4.72 -27.32
CA CYS A 13 -54.24 6.04 -27.45
C CYS A 13 -54.85 6.62 -26.13
N ASN A 14 -54.01 7.07 -25.19
CA ASN A 14 -54.42 7.85 -24.00
C ASN A 14 -53.34 8.92 -23.67
N GLU A 15 -53.04 9.73 -24.70
CA GLU A 15 -51.70 10.23 -25.08
C GLU A 15 -51.12 11.46 -24.37
N THR A 16 -51.73 12.03 -23.32
CA THR A 16 -51.13 13.21 -22.64
C THR A 16 -50.67 12.92 -21.21
N GLN A 17 -51.46 12.24 -20.38
CA GLN A 17 -51.06 11.93 -19.00
C GLN A 17 -50.08 10.77 -18.89
N ALA A 18 -50.23 9.71 -19.70
CA ALA A 18 -49.33 8.55 -19.67
C ALA A 18 -47.94 8.90 -20.24
N ASN A 19 -47.91 9.74 -21.29
CA ASN A 19 -46.70 10.22 -21.93
C ASN A 19 -45.91 11.16 -20.98
N LEU A 20 -46.58 12.05 -20.25
CA LEU A 20 -45.90 12.87 -19.22
C LEU A 20 -45.24 12.03 -18.11
N ARG A 21 -45.85 10.91 -17.70
CA ARG A 21 -45.30 10.04 -16.64
C ARG A 21 -43.94 9.44 -16.97
N ILE A 22 -43.64 9.20 -18.25
CA ILE A 22 -42.35 8.66 -18.69
C ILE A 22 -41.25 9.73 -18.55
N ALA A 23 -41.56 10.99 -18.88
CA ALA A 23 -40.62 12.10 -18.67
C ALA A 23 -40.41 12.37 -17.16
N PHE A 24 -41.47 12.29 -16.34
CA PHE A 24 -41.39 12.43 -14.88
C PHE A 24 -40.51 11.38 -14.20
N HIS A 25 -40.29 10.23 -14.83
CA HIS A 25 -39.35 9.22 -14.33
C HIS A 25 -37.91 9.73 -14.25
N PHE A 26 -37.52 10.60 -15.19
CA PHE A 26 -36.17 11.15 -15.27
C PHE A 26 -36.06 12.48 -14.51
N TRP A 27 -37.00 13.39 -14.75
CA TRP A 27 -36.99 14.70 -14.11
C TRP A 27 -38.40 15.25 -13.95
N SER A 28 -38.66 15.86 -12.79
CA SER A 28 -39.92 16.52 -12.51
C SER A 28 -39.79 18.02 -12.73
N PHE A 29 -40.49 18.53 -13.74
CA PHE A 29 -40.54 19.94 -14.07
C PHE A 29 -41.63 20.68 -13.31
N SER A 30 -41.48 21.99 -13.10
CA SER A 30 -42.61 22.86 -12.76
C SER A 30 -43.65 22.93 -13.89
N GLU A 31 -44.85 23.41 -13.57
CA GLU A 31 -45.96 23.53 -14.53
C GLU A 31 -45.73 24.60 -15.60
N ALA A 32 -44.70 25.44 -15.46
CA ALA A 32 -44.38 26.49 -16.42
C ALA A 32 -43.89 25.91 -17.74
N LYS A 33 -44.54 26.30 -18.84
CA LYS A 33 -44.17 25.88 -20.21
C LYS A 33 -43.86 27.08 -21.09
N GLU A 34 -42.93 26.88 -22.01
CA GLU A 34 -42.53 27.86 -23.02
C GLU A 34 -42.62 27.25 -24.43
N ASN A 35 -42.70 28.11 -25.43
CA ASN A 35 -42.74 27.71 -26.83
C ASN A 35 -41.32 27.56 -27.38
N PHE A 36 -40.96 26.36 -27.80
CA PHE A 36 -39.67 26.04 -28.39
C PHE A 36 -39.88 25.30 -29.71
N LEU A 37 -39.43 25.89 -30.83
CA LEU A 37 -39.58 25.32 -32.18
C LEU A 37 -41.03 24.93 -32.54
N HIS A 38 -42.02 25.71 -32.09
CA HIS A 38 -43.46 25.46 -32.27
C HIS A 38 -44.05 24.33 -31.40
N PHE A 39 -43.29 23.84 -30.42
CA PHE A 39 -43.71 22.84 -29.44
C PHE A 39 -43.72 23.43 -28.03
N SER A 40 -44.50 22.84 -27.14
CA SER A 40 -44.59 23.23 -25.74
C SER A 40 -43.61 22.43 -24.88
N VAL A 41 -42.61 23.10 -24.31
CA VAL A 41 -41.57 22.49 -23.47
C VAL A 41 -41.55 23.09 -22.06
N PRO A 42 -41.04 22.38 -21.05
CA PRO A 42 -40.86 22.96 -19.71
C PRO A 42 -39.90 24.15 -19.72
N ALA A 43 -40.28 25.26 -19.09
CA ALA A 43 -39.49 26.50 -19.07
C ALA A 43 -38.09 26.29 -18.46
N GLU A 44 -37.98 25.42 -17.45
CA GLU A 44 -36.71 25.07 -16.79
C GLU A 44 -35.69 24.42 -17.74
N ALA A 45 -36.16 23.69 -18.74
CA ALA A 45 -35.29 23.00 -19.70
C ALA A 45 -34.97 23.83 -20.93
N ALA A 46 -35.72 24.91 -21.21
CA ALA A 46 -35.53 25.74 -22.39
C ALA A 46 -34.07 26.22 -22.55
N PRO A 47 -33.36 26.71 -21.50
CA PRO A 47 -31.96 27.12 -21.63
C PRO A 47 -31.01 25.98 -22.01
N LEU A 48 -31.27 24.75 -21.56
CA LEU A 48 -30.46 23.57 -21.92
C LEU A 48 -30.76 23.11 -23.35
N LEU A 49 -32.02 23.12 -23.76
CA LEU A 49 -32.42 22.82 -25.14
C LEU A 49 -31.88 23.85 -26.13
N GLU A 50 -31.84 25.13 -25.78
CA GLU A 50 -31.21 26.19 -26.58
C GLU A 50 -29.70 25.98 -26.75
N LYS A 51 -28.98 25.65 -25.67
CA LYS A 51 -27.55 25.30 -25.76
C LYS A 51 -27.32 24.11 -26.69
N LEU A 52 -28.15 23.09 -26.56
CA LEU A 52 -28.09 21.90 -27.40
C LEU A 52 -28.41 22.22 -28.88
N LEU A 53 -29.38 23.08 -29.14
CA LEU A 53 -29.71 23.60 -30.47
C LEU A 53 -28.56 24.39 -31.08
N LEU A 54 -27.89 25.24 -30.29
CA LEU A 54 -26.73 26.02 -30.73
C LEU A 54 -25.56 25.13 -31.14
N LYS A 55 -25.32 24.04 -30.41
CA LYS A 55 -24.20 23.13 -30.65
C LYS A 55 -24.45 22.11 -31.76
N HIS A 56 -25.65 21.54 -31.83
CA HIS A 56 -25.96 20.40 -32.71
C HIS A 56 -26.98 20.71 -33.82
N GLY A 57 -27.55 21.91 -33.84
CA GLY A 57 -28.59 22.30 -34.79
C GLY A 57 -29.98 21.78 -34.42
N ASN A 58 -30.97 22.04 -35.28
CA ASN A 58 -32.37 21.70 -35.03
C ASN A 58 -32.60 20.17 -34.99
N VAL A 59 -32.72 19.64 -33.77
CA VAL A 59 -32.95 18.21 -33.52
C VAL A 59 -34.34 17.72 -33.97
N MET A 60 -35.30 18.63 -34.21
CA MET A 60 -36.65 18.31 -34.67
C MET A 60 -36.82 18.46 -36.20
N GLY A 61 -35.77 18.84 -36.94
CA GLY A 61 -35.87 19.15 -38.38
C GLY A 61 -36.33 18.00 -39.29
N GLY A 62 -36.25 16.75 -38.82
CA GLY A 62 -36.71 15.54 -39.53
C GLY A 62 -37.97 14.88 -38.95
N PHE A 63 -38.57 15.46 -37.92
CA PHE A 63 -39.66 14.86 -37.16
C PHE A 63 -41.00 14.98 -37.90
N LYS A 64 -41.80 13.90 -37.92
CA LYS A 64 -43.01 13.80 -38.77
C LYS A 64 -44.31 13.49 -38.03
N LEU A 65 -44.28 13.37 -36.70
CA LEU A 65 -45.37 12.77 -35.90
C LEU A 65 -46.38 13.77 -35.30
N GLY A 66 -46.55 14.94 -35.91
CA GLY A 66 -47.53 15.94 -35.44
C GLY A 66 -47.13 16.65 -34.14
N THR A 67 -47.90 17.68 -33.76
CA THR A 67 -47.54 18.59 -32.65
C THR A 67 -47.58 17.92 -31.28
N GLY A 68 -48.63 17.13 -30.99
CA GLY A 68 -48.77 16.46 -29.69
C GLY A 68 -47.65 15.45 -29.39
N PHE A 69 -47.20 14.71 -30.41
CA PHE A 69 -46.07 13.79 -30.24
C PHE A 69 -44.74 14.54 -30.10
N GLY A 70 -44.59 15.69 -30.79
CA GLY A 70 -43.39 16.52 -30.68
C GLY A 70 -43.23 17.19 -29.32
N ASP A 71 -44.34 17.64 -28.71
CA ASP A 71 -44.37 18.15 -27.34
C ASP A 71 -43.85 17.07 -26.36
N PHE A 72 -44.32 15.83 -26.52
CA PHE A 72 -43.86 14.70 -25.71
C PHE A 72 -42.38 14.38 -25.95
N SER A 73 -41.94 14.28 -27.21
CA SER A 73 -40.54 13.97 -27.54
C SER A 73 -39.57 15.00 -26.97
N LEU A 74 -39.90 16.29 -27.04
CA LEU A 74 -39.07 17.34 -26.45
C LEU A 74 -39.13 17.35 -24.92
N ALA A 75 -40.28 17.06 -24.31
CA ALA A 75 -40.40 16.90 -22.86
C ALA A 75 -39.56 15.72 -22.34
N LEU A 76 -39.57 14.59 -23.05
CA LEU A 76 -38.74 13.42 -22.72
C LEU A 76 -37.25 13.73 -22.91
N LEU A 77 -36.87 14.38 -24.01
CA LEU A 77 -35.49 14.82 -24.25
C LEU A 77 -35.01 15.76 -23.15
N ALA A 78 -35.83 16.76 -22.79
CA ALA A 78 -35.56 17.69 -21.71
C ALA A 78 -35.35 16.96 -20.38
N ALA A 79 -36.21 15.99 -20.06
CA ALA A 79 -36.14 15.25 -18.81
C ALA A 79 -34.84 14.45 -18.71
N VAL A 80 -34.46 13.75 -19.78
CA VAL A 80 -33.20 12.99 -19.85
C VAL A 80 -31.99 13.92 -19.75
N LEU A 81 -32.00 15.07 -20.43
CA LEU A 81 -30.89 16.04 -20.38
C LEU A 81 -30.72 16.65 -18.98
N MET A 82 -31.82 17.00 -18.31
CA MET A 82 -31.80 17.48 -16.93
C MET A 82 -31.25 16.41 -15.99
N ASP A 83 -31.73 15.19 -16.12
CA ASP A 83 -31.29 14.09 -15.26
C ASP A 83 -29.80 13.77 -15.46
N ILE A 84 -29.30 13.82 -16.70
CA ILE A 84 -27.85 13.71 -17.00
C ILE A 84 -27.08 14.88 -16.39
N HIS A 85 -27.59 16.11 -16.52
CA HIS A 85 -26.94 17.32 -16.02
C HIS A 85 -26.83 17.33 -14.49
N HIS A 86 -27.83 16.78 -13.78
CA HIS A 86 -27.90 16.77 -12.33
C HIS A 86 -27.37 15.49 -11.66
N THR A 87 -27.04 14.45 -12.43
CA THR A 87 -26.48 13.20 -11.89
C THR A 87 -24.95 13.26 -11.88
N PRO A 88 -24.27 13.30 -10.72
CA PRO A 88 -22.82 13.22 -10.68
C PRO A 88 -22.36 11.81 -11.05
N PHE A 89 -21.22 11.70 -11.73
CA PHE A 89 -20.68 10.42 -12.23
C PHE A 89 -20.45 9.38 -11.12
N ASP A 90 -20.11 9.81 -9.90
CA ASP A 90 -19.88 8.92 -8.77
C ASP A 90 -21.15 8.23 -8.24
N LEU A 91 -22.32 8.84 -8.45
CA LEU A 91 -23.64 8.29 -8.10
C LEU A 91 -24.30 7.58 -9.28
N LEU A 92 -23.63 7.50 -10.42
CA LEU A 92 -24.17 6.84 -11.60
C LEU A 92 -24.28 5.33 -11.35
N GLY A 93 -25.51 4.81 -11.46
CA GLY A 93 -25.81 3.39 -11.39
C GLY A 93 -25.94 2.76 -12.76
N GLU A 94 -25.72 1.44 -12.83
CA GLU A 94 -25.86 0.64 -14.06
C GLU A 94 -27.25 0.82 -14.70
N GLY A 95 -28.32 0.70 -13.91
CA GLY A 95 -29.69 0.86 -14.40
C GLY A 95 -29.97 2.23 -15.02
N LYS A 96 -29.40 3.29 -14.45
CA LYS A 96 -29.64 4.67 -14.89
C LYS A 96 -29.05 4.94 -16.28
N LEU A 97 -27.89 4.36 -16.58
CA LEU A 97 -27.30 4.40 -17.93
C LEU A 97 -28.17 3.71 -18.98
N PHE A 98 -28.75 2.55 -18.64
CA PHE A 98 -29.68 1.83 -19.52
C PHE A 98 -30.96 2.62 -19.76
N GLU A 99 -31.54 3.20 -18.71
CA GLU A 99 -32.75 4.02 -18.82
C GLU A 99 -32.55 5.24 -19.74
N TRP A 100 -31.42 5.95 -19.60
CA TRP A 100 -31.07 7.04 -20.53
C TRP A 100 -30.88 6.54 -21.96
N MET A 101 -30.18 5.42 -22.14
CA MET A 101 -29.91 4.86 -23.46
C MET A 101 -31.19 4.41 -24.19
N ASP A 102 -32.15 3.83 -23.46
CA ASP A 102 -33.42 3.40 -24.02
C ASP A 102 -34.32 4.60 -24.37
N ALA A 103 -34.44 5.58 -23.48
CA ALA A 103 -35.21 6.80 -23.76
C ALA A 103 -34.66 7.57 -24.99
N VAL A 104 -33.35 7.69 -25.12
CA VAL A 104 -32.72 8.35 -26.28
C VAL A 104 -32.86 7.52 -27.55
N ARG A 105 -32.84 6.18 -27.45
CA ARG A 105 -33.09 5.29 -28.60
C ARG A 105 -34.52 5.43 -29.11
N ASP A 106 -35.50 5.55 -28.21
CA ASP A 106 -36.89 5.77 -28.57
C ASP A 106 -37.06 7.12 -29.29
N LEU A 107 -36.41 8.18 -28.79
CA LEU A 107 -36.37 9.49 -29.46
C LEU A 107 -35.78 9.40 -30.87
N VAL A 108 -34.66 8.71 -31.05
CA VAL A 108 -34.06 8.47 -32.39
C VAL A 108 -35.04 7.72 -33.30
N THR A 109 -35.71 6.69 -32.77
CA THR A 109 -36.68 5.87 -33.52
C THR A 109 -37.88 6.70 -33.99
N THR A 110 -38.27 7.71 -33.22
CA THR A 110 -39.36 8.63 -33.57
C THR A 110 -38.97 9.75 -34.54
N GLY A 111 -37.68 9.82 -34.93
CA GLY A 111 -37.17 10.78 -35.90
C GLY A 111 -36.56 12.04 -35.27
N VAL A 112 -36.34 12.08 -33.96
CA VAL A 112 -35.58 13.15 -33.30
C VAL A 112 -34.08 12.94 -33.53
N ALA A 113 -33.37 13.95 -34.04
CA ALA A 113 -31.97 13.85 -34.43
C ALA A 113 -30.99 13.96 -33.23
N VAL A 114 -31.14 13.08 -32.23
CA VAL A 114 -30.33 13.05 -30.98
C VAL A 114 -29.30 11.91 -30.95
N ARG A 115 -28.81 11.47 -32.12
CA ARG A 115 -27.84 10.37 -32.19
C ARG A 115 -26.52 10.68 -31.49
N PHE A 116 -26.12 11.96 -31.45
CA PHE A 116 -24.94 12.42 -30.71
C PHE A 116 -25.08 12.16 -29.19
N LEU A 117 -26.28 12.32 -28.62
CA LEU A 117 -26.56 12.04 -27.21
C LEU A 117 -26.46 10.55 -26.91
N LEU A 118 -26.92 9.70 -27.85
CA LEU A 118 -26.77 8.25 -27.75
C LEU A 118 -25.29 7.83 -27.73
N ASP A 119 -24.47 8.44 -28.59
CA ASP A 119 -23.03 8.18 -28.63
C ASP A 119 -22.32 8.68 -27.36
N HIS A 120 -22.76 9.82 -26.79
CA HIS A 120 -22.27 10.30 -25.50
C HIS A 120 -22.57 9.31 -24.37
N ILE A 121 -23.81 8.85 -24.25
CA ILE A 121 -24.21 7.87 -23.22
C ILE A 121 -23.41 6.56 -23.37
N ARG A 122 -23.17 6.09 -24.60
CA ARG A 122 -22.30 4.91 -24.85
C ARG A 122 -20.87 5.11 -24.40
N ASN A 123 -20.33 6.32 -24.50
CA ASN A 123 -19.00 6.61 -24.00
C ASN A 123 -18.98 6.66 -22.47
N LEU A 124 -20.02 7.21 -21.84
CA LEU A 124 -20.19 7.17 -20.38
C LEU A 124 -20.29 5.73 -19.87
N ASP A 125 -21.03 4.87 -20.57
CA ASP A 125 -21.15 3.44 -20.26
C ASP A 125 -19.78 2.75 -20.23
N LYS A 126 -18.96 2.95 -21.29
CA LYS A 126 -17.58 2.43 -21.35
C LYS A 126 -16.72 2.94 -20.19
N MET A 127 -16.78 4.23 -19.89
CA MET A 127 -16.01 4.84 -18.79
C MET A 127 -16.43 4.28 -17.44
N TRP A 128 -17.74 4.13 -17.22
CA TRP A 128 -18.29 3.60 -15.98
C TRP A 128 -17.89 2.14 -15.74
N PHE A 129 -17.96 1.29 -16.77
CA PHE A 129 -17.48 -0.10 -16.66
C PHE A 129 -15.98 -0.17 -16.36
N ALA A 130 -15.17 0.67 -16.99
CA ALA A 130 -13.74 0.75 -16.70
C ALA A 130 -13.47 1.18 -15.24
N GLN A 131 -14.24 2.13 -14.71
CA GLN A 131 -14.11 2.57 -13.32
C GLN A 131 -14.62 1.52 -12.33
N LYS A 132 -15.72 0.81 -12.64
CA LYS A 132 -16.26 -0.30 -11.84
C LYS A 132 -15.22 -1.40 -11.66
N GLU A 133 -14.51 -1.76 -12.72
CA GLU A 133 -13.45 -2.77 -12.67
C GLU A 133 -12.28 -2.31 -11.79
N LYS A 134 -11.85 -1.04 -11.93
CA LYS A 134 -10.84 -0.46 -11.05
C LYS A 134 -11.25 -0.51 -9.56
N ARG A 135 -12.52 -0.24 -9.22
CA ARG A 135 -13.03 -0.32 -7.85
C ARG A 135 -13.00 -1.76 -7.30
N LYS A 136 -13.28 -2.78 -8.12
CA LYS A 136 -13.15 -4.19 -7.73
C LYS A 136 -11.69 -4.56 -7.43
N GLN A 137 -10.76 -4.10 -8.26
CA GLN A 137 -9.34 -4.33 -8.02
C GLN A 137 -8.88 -3.66 -6.72
N LEU A 138 -9.32 -2.43 -6.47
CA LEU A 138 -9.00 -1.69 -5.24
C LEU A 138 -9.52 -2.41 -3.97
N THR A 139 -10.76 -2.91 -4.00
CA THR A 139 -11.34 -3.66 -2.87
C THR A 139 -10.61 -4.99 -2.63
N SER A 140 -10.23 -5.71 -3.69
CA SER A 140 -9.40 -6.92 -3.59
C SER A 140 -8.02 -6.64 -2.98
N LEU A 141 -7.38 -5.54 -3.37
CA LEU A 141 -6.10 -5.13 -2.78
C LEU A 141 -6.24 -4.75 -1.31
N SER A 142 -7.30 -4.01 -0.95
CA SER A 142 -7.59 -3.63 0.42
C SER A 142 -7.79 -4.85 1.32
N SER A 143 -8.51 -5.87 0.87
CA SER A 143 -8.71 -7.10 1.65
C SER A 143 -7.41 -7.90 1.85
N LYS A 144 -6.53 -7.94 0.85
CA LYS A 144 -5.21 -8.58 0.98
C LYS A 144 -4.33 -7.86 1.99
N ILE A 145 -4.34 -6.52 2.00
CA ILE A 145 -3.61 -5.71 2.99
C ILE A 145 -4.12 -6.00 4.40
N ALA A 146 -5.44 -6.06 4.60
CA ALA A 146 -6.02 -6.40 5.89
C ALA A 146 -5.56 -7.79 6.38
N LYS A 147 -5.62 -8.81 5.51
CA LYS A 147 -5.18 -10.17 5.83
C LYS A 147 -3.70 -10.25 6.22
N MET A 148 -2.82 -9.59 5.47
CA MET A 148 -1.39 -9.52 5.83
C MET A 148 -1.18 -8.81 7.18
N GLY A 149 -1.99 -7.82 7.52
CA GLY A 149 -1.96 -7.16 8.83
C GLY A 149 -2.27 -8.11 9.99
N GLU A 150 -3.26 -8.99 9.82
CA GLU A 150 -3.61 -10.03 10.80
C GLU A 150 -2.49 -11.08 10.96
N GLU A 151 -1.91 -11.55 9.85
CA GLU A 151 -0.79 -12.51 9.87
C GLU A 151 0.44 -11.93 10.59
N LEU A 152 0.74 -10.64 10.39
CA LEU A 152 1.84 -9.97 11.07
C LEU A 152 1.60 -9.87 12.59
N LEU A 153 0.37 -9.62 13.01
CA LEU A 153 0.00 -9.63 14.44
C LEU A 153 0.12 -11.02 15.07
N ALA A 154 -0.26 -12.08 14.34
CA ALA A 154 -0.11 -13.47 14.79
C ALA A 154 1.37 -13.83 14.98
N LEU A 155 2.22 -13.56 13.98
CA LEU A 155 3.67 -13.80 14.07
C LEU A 155 4.33 -13.02 15.20
N LYS A 156 3.88 -11.78 15.44
CA LYS A 156 4.35 -10.98 16.57
C LYS A 156 4.00 -11.63 17.91
N SER A 157 2.79 -12.19 18.04
CA SER A 157 2.37 -12.91 19.25
C SER A 157 3.15 -14.21 19.47
N GLU A 158 3.40 -14.98 18.40
CA GLU A 158 4.20 -16.19 18.45
C GLU A 158 5.64 -15.90 18.90
N TRP A 159 6.24 -14.82 18.40
CA TRP A 159 7.57 -14.37 18.81
C TRP A 159 7.65 -14.02 20.30
N GLU A 160 6.63 -13.34 20.84
CA GLU A 160 6.59 -13.02 22.28
C GLU A 160 6.39 -14.28 23.15
N GLN A 161 5.62 -15.27 22.69
CA GLN A 161 5.50 -16.57 23.37
C GLN A 161 6.80 -17.37 23.34
N PHE A 162 7.49 -17.42 22.20
CA PHE A 162 8.79 -18.06 22.07
C PHE A 162 9.83 -17.42 22.99
N ARG A 163 9.88 -16.08 23.04
CA ARG A 163 10.74 -15.33 23.97
C ARG A 163 10.46 -15.69 25.43
N ALA A 164 9.19 -15.86 25.80
CA ALA A 164 8.80 -16.20 27.18
C ALA A 164 9.05 -17.68 27.54
N ALA A 165 9.10 -18.58 26.56
CA ALA A 165 9.17 -20.03 26.76
C ALA A 165 10.60 -20.60 26.78
N VAL A 166 11.65 -19.80 26.57
CA VAL A 166 13.05 -20.25 26.66
C VAL A 166 13.54 -20.10 28.12
N PRO A 167 13.65 -21.20 28.90
CA PRO A 167 14.22 -21.14 30.24
C PRO A 167 15.75 -21.18 30.13
N ALA A 168 16.44 -20.40 30.97
CA ALA A 168 17.91 -20.30 30.99
C ALA A 168 18.64 -21.56 31.54
N THR A 169 18.07 -22.77 31.46
CA THR A 169 18.54 -23.93 32.24
C THR A 169 18.70 -25.25 31.48
N ALA A 170 18.85 -25.24 30.15
CA ALA A 170 19.11 -26.47 29.39
C ALA A 170 20.42 -26.38 28.59
N ALA A 171 21.55 -26.39 29.29
CA ALA A 171 22.87 -26.67 28.72
C ALA A 171 23.86 -27.01 29.85
N VAL A 172 23.63 -28.11 30.56
CA VAL A 172 24.64 -28.73 31.42
C VAL A 172 24.68 -30.20 31.03
N ASP A 173 25.52 -30.53 30.06
CA ASP A 173 26.13 -31.86 29.97
C ASP A 173 27.49 -31.78 29.25
N MET A 174 28.51 -31.78 30.11
CA MET A 174 29.82 -32.42 29.98
C MET A 174 30.86 -31.94 28.96
N CYS A 175 31.79 -31.19 29.55
CA CYS A 175 33.18 -30.91 29.21
C CYS A 175 34.06 -32.19 29.08
N ASN A 176 34.94 -32.18 28.07
CA ASN A 176 36.27 -32.82 27.96
C ASN A 176 36.96 -32.04 26.81
N GLU A 177 38.21 -31.57 26.81
CA GLU A 177 39.44 -31.95 27.47
C GLU A 177 40.41 -30.77 27.25
N THR A 178 41.29 -30.50 28.21
CA THR A 178 42.01 -29.23 28.48
C THR A 178 42.93 -28.70 27.36
N GLN A 179 42.97 -29.34 26.19
CA GLN A 179 43.67 -28.88 24.98
C GLN A 179 42.73 -28.25 23.93
N ALA A 180 41.40 -28.43 24.05
CA ALA A 180 40.39 -27.76 23.22
C ALA A 180 40.06 -26.34 23.70
N ASN A 181 40.29 -26.04 24.99
CA ASN A 181 39.94 -24.76 25.60
C ASN A 181 40.74 -23.59 24.99
N LEU A 182 42.02 -23.77 24.64
CA LEU A 182 42.78 -22.72 23.94
C LEU A 182 42.23 -22.41 22.53
N ARG A 183 41.61 -23.38 21.82
CA ARG A 183 41.03 -23.12 20.49
C ARG A 183 39.86 -22.13 20.54
N ILE A 184 39.05 -22.17 21.60
CA ILE A 184 37.91 -21.27 21.78
C ILE A 184 38.39 -19.81 21.87
N ALA A 185 39.47 -19.54 22.62
CA ALA A 185 40.05 -18.20 22.66
C ALA A 185 40.66 -17.76 21.32
N PHE A 186 41.33 -18.67 20.59
CA PHE A 186 41.85 -18.40 19.24
C PHE A 186 40.77 -18.08 18.20
N HIS A 187 39.53 -18.58 18.38
CA HIS A 187 38.40 -18.23 17.52
C HIS A 187 37.96 -16.76 17.66
N PHE A 188 38.24 -16.11 18.79
CA PHE A 188 37.96 -14.69 19.01
C PHE A 188 39.16 -13.81 18.65
N TRP A 189 40.34 -14.11 19.18
CA TRP A 189 41.54 -13.31 18.94
C TRP A 189 42.81 -14.15 19.04
N SER A 190 43.72 -13.98 18.08
CA SER A 190 45.02 -14.64 18.09
C SER A 190 46.04 -13.74 18.77
N PHE A 191 46.50 -14.15 19.95
CA PHE A 191 47.55 -13.45 20.68
C PHE A 191 48.95 -13.84 20.20
N SER A 192 49.94 -12.97 20.38
CA SER A 192 51.34 -13.39 20.32
C SER A 192 51.69 -14.35 21.45
N GLU A 193 52.82 -15.05 21.30
CA GLU A 193 53.30 -16.04 22.27
C GLU A 193 53.73 -15.42 23.61
N ALA A 194 53.87 -14.10 23.68
CA ALA A 194 54.30 -13.40 24.89
C ALA A 194 53.21 -13.42 25.97
N LYS A 195 53.57 -13.90 27.16
CA LYS A 195 52.68 -13.97 28.32
C LYS A 195 53.21 -13.12 29.48
N GLU A 196 52.28 -12.62 30.29
CA GLU A 196 52.55 -11.84 31.49
C GLU A 196 51.70 -12.35 32.66
N ASN A 197 52.16 -12.10 33.89
CA ASN A 197 51.44 -12.49 35.10
C ASN A 197 50.44 -11.40 35.51
N PHE A 198 49.17 -11.77 35.61
CA PHE A 198 48.08 -10.90 36.03
C PHE A 198 47.21 -11.61 37.09
N LEU A 199 47.10 -11.03 38.29
CA LEU A 199 46.33 -11.60 39.40
C LEU A 199 46.67 -13.08 39.72
N HIS A 200 47.96 -13.45 39.63
CA HIS A 200 48.47 -14.82 39.80
C HIS A 200 48.16 -15.81 38.68
N PHE A 201 47.64 -15.32 37.55
CA PHE A 201 47.36 -16.10 36.35
C PHE A 201 48.25 -15.66 35.18
N SER A 202 48.48 -16.57 34.23
CA SER A 202 49.24 -16.30 33.02
C SER A 202 48.31 -15.84 31.89
N ILE A 203 48.46 -14.58 31.46
CA ILE A 203 47.67 -13.97 30.39
C ILE A 203 48.54 -13.58 29.20
N PRO A 204 47.97 -13.38 27.99
CA PRO A 204 48.69 -12.77 26.88
C PRO A 204 49.08 -11.32 27.19
N ALA A 205 50.35 -10.96 26.95
CA ALA A 205 50.89 -9.64 27.28
C ALA A 205 50.15 -8.50 26.55
N GLU A 206 49.66 -8.76 25.34
CA GLU A 206 48.89 -7.80 24.53
C GLU A 206 47.56 -7.39 25.17
N ALA A 207 46.96 -8.28 25.98
CA ALA A 207 45.69 -8.03 26.64
C ALA A 207 45.86 -7.37 28.02
N ALA A 208 47.07 -7.35 28.58
CA ALA A 208 47.33 -6.83 29.92
C ALA A 208 46.84 -5.38 30.10
N PRO A 209 47.09 -4.43 29.17
CA PRO A 209 46.60 -3.06 29.32
C PRO A 209 45.08 -2.95 29.34
N LEU A 210 44.37 -3.85 28.63
CA LEU A 210 42.92 -3.86 28.55
C LEU A 210 42.33 -4.46 29.83
N LEU A 211 42.90 -5.57 30.31
CA LEU A 211 42.49 -6.20 31.57
C LEU A 211 42.79 -5.33 32.79
N GLU A 212 43.89 -4.58 32.79
CA GLU A 212 44.20 -3.58 33.83
C GLU A 212 43.16 -2.45 33.86
N LYS A 213 42.78 -1.90 32.70
CA LYS A 213 41.70 -0.90 32.61
C LYS A 213 40.38 -1.46 33.13
N LEU A 214 40.08 -2.72 32.83
CA LEU A 214 38.88 -3.40 33.31
C LEU A 214 38.92 -3.59 34.83
N LEU A 215 40.06 -4.01 35.38
CA LEU A 215 40.30 -4.14 36.82
C LEU A 215 40.15 -2.79 37.56
N LEU A 216 40.69 -1.70 36.99
CA LEU A 216 40.55 -0.36 37.55
C LEU A 216 39.10 0.12 37.57
N LYS A 217 38.32 -0.23 36.54
CA LYS A 217 36.94 0.24 36.38
C LYS A 217 35.91 -0.59 37.15
N HIS A 218 36.12 -1.91 37.24
CA HIS A 218 35.12 -2.86 37.75
C HIS A 218 35.60 -3.66 38.97
N GLY A 219 36.84 -3.45 39.42
CA GLY A 219 37.44 -4.23 40.51
C GLY A 219 37.86 -5.62 40.07
N ASN A 220 38.30 -6.45 41.03
CA ASN A 220 38.80 -7.79 40.75
C ASN A 220 37.67 -8.72 40.27
N VAL A 221 37.58 -8.94 38.96
CA VAL A 221 36.57 -9.82 38.34
C VAL A 221 36.77 -11.30 38.64
N MET A 222 37.96 -11.71 39.11
CA MET A 222 38.24 -13.09 39.52
C MET A 222 37.96 -13.34 41.01
N GLY A 223 37.49 -12.35 41.77
CA GLY A 223 37.28 -12.48 43.22
C GLY A 223 36.25 -13.54 43.64
N GLY A 224 35.33 -13.92 42.74
CA GLY A 224 34.33 -14.98 42.94
C GLY A 224 34.71 -16.33 42.31
N PHE A 225 35.85 -16.40 41.62
CA PHE A 225 36.28 -17.57 40.88
C PHE A 225 36.81 -18.64 41.83
N LYS A 226 36.24 -19.86 41.77
CA LYS A 226 36.54 -20.95 42.71
C LYS A 226 37.27 -22.13 42.07
N LEU A 227 37.59 -22.04 40.78
CA LEU A 227 38.29 -23.10 40.06
C LEU A 227 39.80 -22.90 40.18
N GLY A 228 40.57 -23.98 40.01
CA GLY A 228 42.03 -23.96 40.17
C GLY A 228 42.76 -23.07 39.15
N THR A 229 44.06 -22.88 39.36
CA THR A 229 44.92 -21.97 38.58
C THR A 229 44.85 -22.18 37.07
N GLY A 230 44.89 -23.44 36.60
CA GLY A 230 44.80 -23.74 35.18
C GLY A 230 43.47 -23.33 34.52
N PHE A 231 42.37 -23.35 35.26
CA PHE A 231 41.08 -22.88 34.74
C PHE A 231 40.99 -21.35 34.78
N GLY A 232 41.66 -20.71 35.73
CA GLY A 232 41.74 -19.25 35.81
C GLY A 232 42.57 -18.64 34.69
N ASP A 233 43.70 -19.27 34.34
CA ASP A 233 44.51 -18.90 33.15
C ASP A 233 43.65 -18.94 31.88
N PHE A 234 42.89 -20.02 31.71
CA PHE A 234 41.98 -20.17 30.57
C PHE A 234 40.87 -19.12 30.58
N SER A 235 40.22 -18.90 31.73
CA SER A 235 39.11 -17.96 31.85
C SER A 235 39.54 -16.53 31.54
N LEU A 236 40.73 -16.12 31.99
CA LEU A 236 41.29 -14.81 31.68
C LEU A 236 41.75 -14.71 30.23
N ALA A 237 42.31 -15.78 29.66
CA ALA A 237 42.65 -15.81 28.23
C ALA A 237 41.41 -15.70 27.33
N LEU A 238 40.31 -16.37 27.68
CA LEU A 238 39.03 -16.26 26.98
C LEU A 238 38.42 -14.86 27.13
N LEU A 239 38.43 -14.32 28.35
CA LEU A 239 37.95 -12.95 28.61
C LEU A 239 38.76 -11.94 27.80
N ALA A 240 40.09 -12.06 27.82
CA ALA A 240 40.99 -11.23 27.02
C ALA A 240 40.66 -11.33 25.53
N ALA A 241 40.44 -12.55 25.02
CA ALA A 241 40.17 -12.77 23.61
C ALA A 241 38.86 -12.10 23.18
N VAL A 242 37.80 -12.27 23.95
CA VAL A 242 36.49 -11.63 23.69
C VAL A 242 36.60 -10.11 23.78
N LEU A 243 37.32 -9.57 24.76
CA LEU A 243 37.49 -8.13 24.90
C LEU A 243 38.28 -7.50 23.74
N MET A 244 39.34 -8.17 23.30
CA MET A 244 40.12 -7.74 22.13
C MET A 244 39.28 -7.80 20.87
N ASP A 245 38.54 -8.88 20.67
CA ASP A 245 37.69 -9.06 19.52
C ASP A 245 36.54 -8.03 19.46
N ILE A 246 35.92 -7.70 20.60
CA ILE A 246 34.97 -6.58 20.72
C ILE A 246 35.65 -5.24 20.39
N HIS A 247 36.85 -4.99 20.93
CA HIS A 247 37.58 -3.75 20.71
C HIS A 247 37.99 -3.54 19.25
N HIS A 248 38.31 -4.62 18.54
CA HIS A 248 38.79 -4.59 17.16
C HIS A 248 37.70 -4.82 16.10
N THR A 249 36.49 -5.21 16.49
CA THR A 249 35.36 -5.36 15.57
C THR A 249 34.59 -4.03 15.47
N PRO A 250 34.69 -3.30 14.34
CA PRO A 250 33.90 -2.10 14.16
C PRO A 250 32.41 -2.45 14.04
N PHE A 251 31.55 -1.61 14.59
CA PHE A 251 30.11 -1.84 14.66
C PHE A 251 29.46 -2.12 13.29
N ASP A 252 29.97 -1.51 12.22
CA ASP A 252 29.44 -1.68 10.86
C ASP A 252 29.71 -3.08 10.28
N LEU A 253 30.78 -3.76 10.73
CA LEU A 253 31.14 -5.13 10.36
C LEU A 253 30.61 -6.16 11.35
N LEU A 254 29.93 -5.71 12.41
CA LEU A 254 29.32 -6.61 13.39
C LEU A 254 28.27 -7.48 12.68
N GLY A 255 28.35 -8.79 12.91
CA GLY A 255 27.39 -9.77 12.42
C GLY A 255 26.59 -10.39 13.56
N GLU A 256 25.42 -10.93 13.23
CA GLU A 256 24.54 -11.62 14.18
C GLU A 256 25.25 -12.79 14.88
N GLY A 257 25.94 -13.64 14.12
CA GLY A 257 26.70 -14.77 14.69
C GLY A 257 27.77 -14.31 15.67
N LYS A 258 28.50 -13.23 15.34
CA LYS A 258 29.59 -12.71 16.18
C LYS A 258 29.09 -12.17 17.52
N LEU A 259 27.93 -11.51 17.51
CA LEU A 259 27.26 -11.04 18.73
C LEU A 259 26.87 -12.22 19.64
N PHE A 260 26.35 -13.31 19.07
CA PHE A 260 25.99 -14.50 19.82
C PHE A 260 27.23 -15.21 20.38
N GLU A 261 28.30 -15.34 19.60
CA GLU A 261 29.57 -15.91 20.06
C GLU A 261 30.14 -15.15 21.28
N TRP A 262 30.15 -13.81 21.24
CA TRP A 262 30.57 -13.01 22.41
C TRP A 262 29.66 -13.22 23.61
N MET A 263 28.35 -13.25 23.39
CA MET A 263 27.37 -13.41 24.46
C MET A 263 27.47 -14.77 25.15
N ASP A 264 27.73 -15.83 24.38
CA ASP A 264 27.90 -17.19 24.87
C ASP A 264 29.19 -17.32 25.69
N ALA A 265 30.32 -16.86 25.13
CA ALA A 265 31.60 -16.88 25.83
C ALA A 265 31.58 -16.08 27.15
N VAL A 266 30.92 -14.92 27.18
CA VAL A 266 30.79 -14.13 28.42
C VAL A 266 29.84 -14.80 29.41
N ARG A 267 28.79 -15.48 28.93
CA ARG A 267 27.88 -16.25 29.79
C ARG A 267 28.59 -17.44 30.43
N ASP A 268 29.45 -18.13 29.70
CA ASP A 268 30.28 -19.21 30.23
C ASP A 268 31.20 -18.69 31.35
N LEU A 269 31.85 -17.54 31.13
CA LEU A 269 32.66 -16.87 32.15
C LEU A 269 31.87 -16.50 33.41
N VAL A 270 30.65 -15.97 33.25
CA VAL A 270 29.75 -15.71 34.38
C VAL A 270 29.39 -17.00 35.12
N THR A 271 29.10 -18.07 34.38
CA THR A 271 28.68 -19.37 34.93
C THR A 271 29.76 -20.01 35.81
N ILE A 272 31.03 -19.87 35.43
CA ILE A 272 32.18 -20.37 36.20
C ILE A 272 32.63 -19.41 37.32
N GLY A 273 31.92 -18.30 37.53
CA GLY A 273 32.11 -17.38 38.65
C GLY A 273 33.00 -16.17 38.38
N VAL A 274 33.32 -15.87 37.11
CA VAL A 274 33.98 -14.60 36.75
C VAL A 274 32.95 -13.48 36.75
N ALA A 275 33.21 -12.39 37.48
CA ALA A 275 32.27 -11.28 37.67
C ALA A 275 32.25 -10.32 36.46
N VAL A 276 31.91 -10.81 35.28
CA VAL A 276 31.84 -10.07 34.00
C VAL A 276 30.41 -9.83 33.50
N GLY A 277 29.42 -9.85 34.40
CA GLY A 277 28.02 -9.58 34.05
C GLY A 277 27.81 -8.22 33.36
N PHE A 278 28.61 -7.20 33.71
CA PHE A 278 28.56 -5.89 33.04
C PHE A 278 28.94 -5.97 31.55
N LEU A 279 29.80 -6.92 31.15
CA LEU A 279 30.18 -7.13 29.76
C LEU A 279 29.04 -7.79 28.99
N LEU A 280 28.29 -8.68 29.63
CA LEU A 280 27.09 -9.27 29.05
C LEU A 280 26.03 -8.20 28.75
N ASP A 281 25.83 -7.26 29.67
CA ASP A 281 24.92 -6.13 29.46
C ASP A 281 25.41 -5.19 28.35
N HIS A 282 26.72 -4.98 28.25
CA HIS A 282 27.30 -4.21 27.14
C HIS A 282 27.04 -4.87 25.78
N ILE A 283 27.25 -6.19 25.67
CA ILE A 283 26.99 -6.96 24.44
C ILE A 283 25.50 -6.94 24.09
N ARG A 284 24.60 -7.05 25.09
CA ARG A 284 23.16 -6.91 24.86
C ARG A 284 22.79 -5.56 24.27
N ASN A 285 23.33 -4.48 24.81
CA ASN A 285 23.13 -3.13 24.28
C ASN A 285 23.65 -2.98 22.84
N LEU A 286 24.83 -3.55 22.54
CA LEU A 286 25.35 -3.62 21.16
C LEU A 286 24.39 -4.38 20.23
N GLY A 287 23.84 -5.49 20.72
CA GLY A 287 22.86 -6.30 20.01
C GLY A 287 21.60 -5.52 19.68
N GLU A 288 21.01 -4.85 20.66
CA GLU A 288 19.82 -4.01 20.46
C GLU A 288 20.05 -2.94 19.41
N MET A 289 21.17 -2.22 19.49
CA MET A 289 21.55 -1.22 18.49
C MET A 289 21.71 -1.85 17.11
N TRP A 290 22.34 -3.03 17.02
CA TRP A 290 22.58 -3.72 15.76
C TRP A 290 21.28 -4.19 15.12
N PHE A 291 20.37 -4.82 15.88
CA PHE A 291 19.07 -5.25 15.38
C PHE A 291 18.22 -4.07 14.92
N ALA A 292 18.23 -2.96 15.66
CA ALA A 292 17.57 -1.72 15.25
C ALA A 292 18.14 -1.18 13.93
N GLN A 293 19.47 -1.23 13.75
CA GLN A 293 20.12 -0.80 12.50
C GLN A 293 19.84 -1.76 11.34
N LYS A 294 19.80 -3.09 11.58
CA LYS A 294 19.46 -4.12 10.59
C LYS A 294 18.06 -3.88 10.02
N GLU A 295 17.09 -3.61 10.90
CA GLU A 295 15.72 -3.32 10.49
C GLU A 295 15.62 -2.03 9.67
N LYS A 296 16.30 -0.96 10.10
CA LYS A 296 16.41 0.28 9.31
C LYS A 296 17.00 0.03 7.92
N ARG A 297 18.04 -0.80 7.80
CA ARG A 297 18.66 -1.18 6.51
C ARG A 297 17.69 -1.96 5.61
N LYS A 298 16.89 -2.87 6.17
CA LYS A 298 15.83 -3.59 5.42
C LYS A 298 14.77 -2.64 4.89
N GLN A 299 14.33 -1.69 5.70
CA GLN A 299 13.35 -0.68 5.28
C GLN A 299 13.91 0.22 4.17
N LEU A 300 15.17 0.64 4.31
CA LEU A 300 15.84 1.47 3.30
C LEU A 300 15.99 0.74 1.97
N THR A 301 16.38 -0.53 1.98
CA THR A 301 16.49 -1.34 0.76
C THR A 301 15.12 -1.59 0.11
N SER A 302 14.08 -1.84 0.90
CA SER A 302 12.70 -1.92 0.40
C SER A 302 12.23 -0.61 -0.24
N LEU A 303 12.46 0.53 0.42
CA LEU A 303 12.11 1.84 -0.11
C LEU A 303 12.89 2.18 -1.38
N SER A 304 14.20 1.88 -1.40
CA SER A 304 15.04 2.07 -2.59
C SER A 304 14.53 1.26 -3.78
N SER A 305 14.15 -0.01 -3.56
CA SER A 305 13.54 -0.85 -4.59
C SER A 305 12.21 -0.30 -5.09
N LYS A 306 11.34 0.21 -4.20
CA LYS A 306 10.08 0.86 -4.59
C LYS A 306 10.31 2.14 -5.39
N ILE A 307 11.29 2.96 -5.00
CA ILE A 307 11.67 4.18 -5.73
C ILE A 307 12.17 3.82 -7.12
N ALA A 308 13.03 2.81 -7.25
CA ALA A 308 13.50 2.33 -8.54
C ALA A 308 12.33 1.88 -9.43
N LYS A 309 11.42 1.08 -8.89
CA LYS A 309 10.22 0.62 -9.61
C LYS A 309 9.32 1.78 -10.04
N MET A 310 9.04 2.73 -9.15
CA MET A 310 8.26 3.93 -9.51
C MET A 310 8.98 4.78 -10.56
N GLY A 311 10.32 4.85 -10.52
CA GLY A 311 11.13 5.51 -11.53
C GLY A 311 10.98 4.86 -12.92
N GLU A 312 10.99 3.52 -12.97
CA GLU A 312 10.74 2.77 -14.21
C GLU A 312 9.31 2.97 -14.73
N GLU A 313 8.29 2.89 -13.85
CA GLU A 313 6.90 3.14 -14.21
C GLU A 313 6.68 4.57 -14.73
N LEU A 314 7.31 5.57 -14.10
CA LEU A 314 7.26 6.96 -14.57
C LEU A 314 7.91 7.13 -15.95
N LEU A 315 9.03 6.46 -16.21
CA LEU A 315 9.67 6.49 -17.52
C LEU A 315 8.79 5.83 -18.59
N ALA A 316 8.18 4.69 -18.27
CA ALA A 316 7.24 4.01 -19.16
C ALA A 316 6.02 4.89 -19.46
N LEU A 317 5.38 5.43 -18.41
CA LEU A 317 4.22 6.31 -18.55
C LEU A 317 4.56 7.59 -19.32
N LYS A 318 5.74 8.16 -19.11
CA LYS A 318 6.21 9.31 -19.89
C LYS A 318 6.38 8.95 -21.36
N SER A 319 6.93 7.78 -21.66
CA SER A 319 7.06 7.30 -23.04
C SER A 319 5.69 7.07 -23.69
N GLU A 320 4.76 6.42 -22.98
CA GLU A 320 3.38 6.22 -23.45
C GLU A 320 2.66 7.55 -23.66
N TRP A 321 2.84 8.53 -22.77
CA TRP A 321 2.24 9.84 -22.93
C TRP A 321 2.83 10.63 -24.10
N GLU A 322 4.15 10.56 -24.34
CA GLU A 322 4.74 11.18 -25.53
C GLU A 322 4.26 10.49 -26.82
N GLN A 323 4.09 9.16 -26.81
CA GLN A 323 3.47 8.43 -27.91
C GLN A 323 2.01 8.86 -28.12
N PHE A 324 1.23 8.95 -27.05
CA PHE A 324 -0.16 9.40 -27.09
C PHE A 324 -0.26 10.84 -27.59
N ARG A 325 0.56 11.75 -27.08
CA ARG A 325 0.64 13.15 -27.53
C ARG A 325 1.02 13.23 -29.01
N ALA A 326 1.97 12.43 -29.48
CA ALA A 326 2.33 12.37 -30.89
C ALA A 326 1.21 11.78 -31.76
N ALA A 327 0.39 10.87 -31.21
CA ALA A 327 -0.75 10.25 -31.88
C ALA A 327 -2.05 11.08 -31.80
N VAL A 328 -2.15 12.02 -30.87
CA VAL A 328 -3.27 12.95 -30.75
C VAL A 328 -3.02 14.16 -31.66
N PRO A 329 -3.81 14.36 -32.73
CA PRO A 329 -3.81 15.64 -33.42
C PRO A 329 -4.25 16.72 -32.43
N ALA A 330 -3.47 17.80 -32.29
CA ALA A 330 -3.67 18.88 -31.33
C ALA A 330 -5.15 19.31 -31.22
N THR A 331 -5.84 18.82 -30.19
CA THR A 331 -7.19 19.25 -29.83
C THR A 331 -7.27 19.35 -28.31
N ALA A 332 -7.65 20.53 -27.83
CA ALA A 332 -7.48 21.01 -26.47
C ALA A 332 -8.30 20.23 -25.43
N ALA A 333 -7.72 20.11 -24.24
CA ALA A 333 -8.36 19.59 -23.03
C ALA A 333 -9.58 20.42 -22.64
N VAL A 334 -10.70 19.75 -22.36
CA VAL A 334 -11.89 20.34 -21.74
C VAL A 334 -12.22 19.55 -20.48
N ASP A 335 -12.43 20.31 -19.40
CA ASP A 335 -13.01 19.98 -18.11
C ASP A 335 -14.08 18.86 -18.19
N MET A 336 -14.05 17.87 -17.31
CA MET A 336 -14.93 16.67 -17.38
C MET A 336 -16.14 16.82 -16.45
N SER A 337 -17.08 17.70 -16.80
CA SER A 337 -18.48 17.53 -16.39
C SER A 337 -19.18 16.60 -17.40
N LEU A 338 -20.16 15.80 -16.97
CA LEU A 338 -20.95 14.94 -17.88
C LEU A 338 -21.67 15.75 -18.96
N SER A 339 -21.86 17.05 -18.73
CA SER A 339 -22.50 18.00 -19.63
C SER A 339 -21.51 18.71 -20.57
N ASN A 340 -20.20 18.74 -20.26
CA ASN A 340 -19.19 19.49 -21.04
C ASN A 340 -18.97 18.89 -22.45
N GLY A 341 -19.20 17.59 -22.64
CA GLY A 341 -19.23 16.97 -23.97
C GLY A 341 -20.53 17.23 -24.73
N LEU A 342 -21.63 17.48 -24.02
CA LEU A 342 -23.00 17.52 -24.53
C LEU A 342 -23.43 18.92 -25.00
N PHE A 343 -23.10 19.98 -24.26
CA PHE A 343 -23.53 21.37 -24.51
C PHE A 343 -22.45 22.30 -25.03
#